data_AF-A0A514LNB2-F1
#
_entry.id   AF-A0A514LNB2-F1
#
_cell.length_a   1.000
_cell.length_b   1.000
_cell.length_c   1.000
_cell.angle_alpha   90.00
_cell.angle_beta   90.00
_cell.angle_gamma   90.00
#
_symmetry.space_group_name_H-M   'P 1'
#
loop_
_entity.id
_entity.type
_entity.pdbx_description
1 polymer ?
#
loop_
_entity_poly.entity_id
_entity_poly.type
_entity_poly.pdbx_seq_one_letter_code
_entity_poly.pdbx_strand_id
1 'polypeptide(L)' 'MAKKQKIRKKEEANLYQLIDLQKQKCFRQESLLERSIDPSEDVRLQLKMEEAKYRFLLREARVLKERTKG' A
#
# COMPACT_ATOMS: atom_id res chain seq x y z
N MET A 1 17.09 22.55 11.33
CA MET A 1 16.00 21.77 11.96
C MET A 1 14.68 21.80 11.16
N ALA A 2 14.13 22.97 10.79
CA ALA A 2 12.82 23.07 10.13
C ALA A 2 12.71 22.36 8.76
N LYS A 3 13.75 22.41 7.92
CA LYS A 3 13.77 21.74 6.60
C LYS A 3 13.65 20.21 6.71
N LYS A 4 14.36 19.61 7.68
CA LYS A 4 14.33 18.16 7.96
C LYS A 4 12.95 17.71 8.43
N GLN A 5 12.30 18.49 9.31
CA GLN A 5 10.94 18.20 9.76
C GLN A 5 9.91 18.30 8.62
N LYS A 6 10.04 19.30 7.74
CA LYS A 6 9.18 19.45 6.56
C LYS A 6 9.31 18.25 5.61
N ILE A 7 10.55 17.82 5.32
CA ILE A 7 10.80 16.63 4.49
C ILE A 7 10.16 15.39 5.12
N ARG A 8 10.35 15.17 6.42
CA ARG A 8 9.75 14.01 7.11
C ARG A 8 8.23 13.99 7.00
N LYS A 9 7.55 15.13 7.24
CA LYS A 9 6.09 15.22 7.10
C LYS A 9 5.62 14.97 5.67
N LYS A 10 6.38 15.42 4.67
CA LYS A 10 6.09 15.15 3.26
C LYS A 10 6.18 13.66 2.94
N GLU A 11 7.27 13.00 3.35
CA GLU A 11 7.44 11.56 3.11
C GLU A 11 6.39 10.72 3.85
N GLU A 12 6.00 11.13 5.06
CA GLU A 12 4.89 10.51 5.78
C GLU A 12 3.56 10.64 5.01
N ALA A 13 3.25 11.84 4.50
CA ALA A 13 2.06 12.05 3.67
C ALA A 13 2.11 11.22 2.37
N ASN A 14 3.27 11.14 1.72
CA ASN A 14 3.47 10.32 0.53
C ASN A 14 3.21 8.83 0.84
N LEU A 15 3.69 8.33 1.98
CA LEU A 15 3.48 6.94 2.39
C LEU A 15 1.99 6.63 2.56
N TYR A 16 1.24 7.50 3.24
CA TYR A 16 -0.20 7.31 3.39
C TYR A 16 -0.94 7.35 2.04
N GLN A 17 -0.57 8.27 1.15
CA GLN A 17 -1.12 8.31 -0.21
C GLN A 17 -0.83 7.02 -0.98
N LEU A 18 0.38 6.47 -0.88
CA LEU A 18 0.73 5.19 -1.52
C LEU A 18 -0.08 4.03 -0.95
N ILE A 19 -0.32 4.00 0.36
CA ILE A 19 -1.17 2.99 1.01
C ILE A 19 -2.59 3.04 0.45
N ASP A 20 -3.17 4.23 0.33
CA ASP A 20 -4.54 4.39 -0.19
C ASP A 20 -4.65 3.99 -1.66
N LEU A 21 -3.70 4.41 -2.49
CA LEU A 21 -3.65 4.02 -3.91
C LEU A 21 -3.51 2.51 -4.07
N GLN A 22 -2.63 1.88 -3.29
CA GLN A 22 -2.41 0.44 -3.33
C GLN A 22 -3.65 -0.33 -2.85
N LYS A 23 -4.32 0.16 -1.80
CA LYS A 23 -5.59 -0.39 -1.31
C LYS A 23 -6.68 -0.37 -2.39
N GLN A 24 -6.86 0.77 -3.07
CA GLN A 24 -7.82 0.91 -4.16
C GLN A 24 -7.50 -0.05 -5.32
N LYS A 25 -6.21 -0.23 -5.64
CA LYS A 25 -5.78 -1.16 -6.67
C LYS A 25 -6.12 -2.60 -6.32
N CYS A 26 -5.87 -3.04 -5.08
CA CYS A 26 -6.24 -4.37 -4.61
C CYS A 26 -7.76 -4.60 -4.73
N PHE A 27 -8.58 -3.69 -4.19
CA PHE A 27 -10.04 -3.84 -4.26
C PHE A 27 -10.57 -3.87 -5.68
N ARG A 28 -10.00 -3.05 -6.59
CA ARG A 28 -10.38 -3.08 -8.00
C ARG A 28 -10.04 -4.44 -8.63
N GLN A 29 -8.87 -5.00 -8.35
CA GLN A 29 -8.48 -6.30 -8.90
C GLN A 29 -9.28 -7.46 -8.31
N GLU A 30 -9.56 -7.42 -7.00
CA GLU A 30 -10.39 -8.39 -6.30
C GLU A 30 -11.81 -8.41 -6.87
N SER A 31 -12.46 -7.26 -7.00
CA SER A 31 -13.81 -7.15 -7.58
C SER A 31 -13.90 -7.59 -9.05
N LEU A 32 -12.82 -7.47 -9.82
CA LEU A 32 -12.76 -8.00 -11.19
C LEU A 32 -12.64 -9.53 -11.20
N LEU A 33 -11.84 -10.09 -10.28
CA LEU A 33 -11.68 -11.53 -10.13
C LEU A 33 -12.97 -12.21 -9.64
N GLU A 34 -13.68 -11.61 -8.68
CA GLU A 34 -14.97 -12.12 -8.19
C GLU A 34 -16.04 -12.21 -9.29
N ARG A 35 -15.96 -11.34 -10.29
CA ARG A 35 -16.88 -11.31 -11.44
C ARG A 35 -16.43 -12.20 -12.60
N SER A 36 -15.24 -12.79 -12.51
CA SER A 36 -14.66 -13.63 -13.55
C SER A 36 -15.09 -15.07 -13.39
N ILE A 37 -15.57 -15.69 -14.47
CA ILE A 37 -16.04 -17.10 -14.48
C ILE A 37 -14.85 -18.07 -14.36
N ASP A 38 -13.73 -17.77 -15.02
CA ASP A 38 -12.46 -18.49 -14.88
C ASP A 38 -11.27 -17.55 -15.13
N PRO A 39 -10.77 -16.85 -14.08
CA PRO A 39 -9.59 -16.03 -14.22
C PRO A 39 -8.33 -16.88 -14.42
N SER A 40 -7.32 -16.38 -15.14
CA SER A 40 -6.07 -17.12 -15.29
C SER A 40 -5.23 -17.11 -14.00
N GLU A 41 -4.32 -18.07 -13.88
CA GLU A 41 -3.32 -18.11 -12.79
C GLU A 41 -2.49 -16.82 -12.72
N ASP A 42 -2.14 -16.24 -13.87
CA ASP A 42 -1.36 -14.99 -13.91
C ASP A 42 -2.11 -13.82 -13.27
N VAL A 43 -3.44 -13.72 -13.49
CA VAL A 43 -4.26 -12.68 -12.85
C VAL A 43 -4.33 -12.91 -11.34
N ARG A 44 -4.48 -14.17 -10.90
CA ARG A 44 -4.44 -14.53 -9.46
C ARG A 44 -3.09 -14.19 -8.83
N LEU A 45 -1.99 -14.48 -9.52
CA LEU A 45 -0.64 -14.16 -9.07
C LEU A 45 -0.45 -12.64 -8.97
N GLN A 46 -0.96 -11.89 -9.94
CA GLN A 46 -0.88 -10.44 -9.92
C GLN A 46 -1.62 -9.84 -8.72
N LEU A 47 -2.82 -10.33 -8.39
CA LEU A 47 -3.53 -9.90 -7.17
C LEU A 47 -2.68 -10.16 -5.92
N LYS A 48 -2.14 -11.38 -5.76
CA LYS A 48 -1.27 -11.72 -4.62
C LYS A 48 -0.05 -10.78 -4.51
N MET A 49 0.54 -10.40 -5.64
CA MET A 49 1.66 -9.45 -5.67
C MET A 49 1.24 -8.05 -5.23
N GLU A 50 0.06 -7.57 -5.66
CA GLU A 50 -0.47 -6.28 -5.24
C GLU A 50 -0.85 -6.27 -3.75
N GLU A 51 -1.39 -7.36 -3.22
CA GLU A 51 -1.62 -7.53 -1.78
C GLU A 51 -0.32 -7.53 -0.98
N ALA A 52 0.72 -8.20 -1.47
CA ALA A 52 2.02 -8.22 -0.80
C ALA A 52 2.60 -6.79 -0.69
N LYS A 53 2.50 -6.00 -1.76
CA LYS A 53 2.88 -4.57 -1.75
C LYS A 53 2.07 -3.77 -0.73
N TYR A 54 0.74 -4.00 -0.67
CA TYR A 54 -0.12 -3.33 0.30
C TYR A 54 0.30 -3.63 1.75
N ARG A 55 0.49 -4.92 2.06
CA ARG A 55 0.93 -5.36 3.40
C ARG A 55 2.30 -4.81 3.77
N PHE A 56 3.21 -4.72 2.80
CA PHE A 56 4.51 -4.09 2.98
C PHE A 56 4.38 -2.61 3.37
N LEU A 57 3.59 -1.83 2.64
CA LEU A 57 3.39 -0.40 2.95
C LEU A 57 2.76 -0.19 4.34
N LEU A 58 1.80 -1.04 4.74
CA LEU A 58 1.22 -1.00 6.09
C LEU A 58 2.26 -1.28 7.18
N ARG A 59 3.18 -2.22 6.94
CA ARG A 59 4.30 -2.50 7.85
C ARG A 59 5.20 -1.27 7.98
N GLU A 60 5.56 -0.62 6.88
CA GLU A 60 6.39 0.59 6.91
C GLU A 60 5.72 1.74 7.67
N ALA A 61 4.39 1.92 7.52
CA ALA A 61 3.65 2.91 8.31
C ALA A 61 3.66 2.61 9.83
N ARG A 62 3.60 1.34 10.22
CA ARG A 62 3.74 0.93 11.63
C ARG A 62 5.14 1.26 12.16
N VAL A 63 6.18 0.89 11.42
CA VAL A 63 7.58 1.19 11.78
C VAL A 63 7.80 2.70 11.88
N LEU A 64 7.23 3.50 10.97
CA LEU A 64 7.29 4.96 11.03
C LEU A 64 6.65 5.50 12.32
N LYS A 65 5.46 5.01 12.67
CA LYS A 65 4.74 5.40 13.89
C LYS A 65 5.51 5.03 15.17
N GLU A 66 6.23 3.93 15.17
CA GLU A 66 7.09 3.54 16.30
C GLU A 66 8.29 4.48 16.43
N ARG A 67 8.91 4.87 15.30
CA ARG A 67 10.06 5.79 15.28
C ARG A 67 9.72 7.23 15.65
N THR A 68 8.47 7.67 15.46
CA THR A 68 8.02 9.04 15.81
C THR A 68 7.47 9.16 17.22
N LYS A 69 7.29 8.04 17.94
CA LYS A 69 6.87 8.01 19.35
C LYS A 69 8.00 8.26 20.35
N GLY A 70 9.27 8.20 19.92
CA GLY A 70 10.44 8.56 20.72
C GLY A 70 10.98 9.94 20.35
#